data_AF-A0A1V9ZWQ4-F1
#
_entry.id   AF-A0A1V9ZWQ4-F1
#
_cell.length_a   1.000
_cell.length_b   1.000
_cell.length_c   1.000
_cell.angle_alpha   90.00
_cell.angle_beta   90.00
_cell.angle_gamma   90.00
#
_symmetry.space_group_name_H-M   'P 1'
#
loop_
_entity.id
_entity.type
_entity.pdbx_description
1 polymer ?
#
loop_
_entity_poly.entity_id
_entity_poly.type
_entity_poly.pdbx_seq_one_letter_code
_entity_poly.pdbx_strand_id
1 'polypeptide(L)'
;MNKGQSSIQMNRIFTAFIHPISKQDQSYIHHHYTSHHETIYHPDDHRDAPKKMHKGRRYCFNAAILDDGENDSRVLALDIFEGGKKDKKVVKDYHKMFDHSYYCKWFNRLLDELDALGKKKAIIVMNNASYHKSNPIDTPKYYWRKDLLFTACNNYGIQVNLSETKASIWTKIASYILTNVQAEILSVASNRGYSAHRITHACNL
;
A
#
# COMPACT_ATOMS: atom_id res chain seq x y z
N MET A 1 43.22 -15.34 35.36
CA MET A 1 43.59 -14.40 34.29
C MET A 1 42.51 -14.44 33.20
N ASN A 2 41.84 -13.31 32.96
CA ASN A 2 41.10 -12.99 31.72
C ASN A 2 41.99 -13.26 30.48
N LYS A 3 41.49 -13.58 29.28
CA LYS A 3 40.54 -12.85 28.42
C LYS A 3 39.89 -13.89 27.48
N GLY A 4 38.60 -13.87 27.12
CA GLY A 4 37.78 -12.71 26.78
C GLY A 4 38.01 -12.31 25.32
N GLN A 5 37.55 -13.13 24.36
CA GLN A 5 37.28 -12.67 23.00
C GLN A 5 35.83 -13.03 22.63
N SER A 6 35.00 -12.01 22.79
CA SER A 6 33.67 -11.89 22.21
C SER A 6 33.79 -12.04 20.70
N SER A 7 33.12 -13.05 20.14
CA SER A 7 32.50 -12.89 18.83
C SER A 7 31.01 -12.78 19.08
N ILE A 8 30.48 -11.57 18.89
CA ILE A 8 29.06 -11.31 18.84
C ILE A 8 28.55 -12.13 17.65
N GLN A 9 27.87 -13.25 17.93
CA GLN A 9 27.00 -13.86 16.95
C GLN A 9 25.90 -12.84 16.65
N MET A 10 26.08 -12.08 15.58
CA MET A 10 24.97 -11.38 14.93
C MET A 10 23.93 -12.46 14.63
N ASN A 11 22.77 -12.33 15.27
CA ASN A 11 21.57 -13.11 14.98
C ASN A 11 21.27 -13.00 13.48
N ARG A 12 21.83 -13.92 12.69
CA ARG A 12 21.30 -14.29 11.39
C ARG A 12 19.93 -14.87 11.70
N ILE A 13 18.90 -14.04 11.53
CA ILE A 13 17.53 -14.51 11.51
C ILE A 13 17.43 -15.47 10.31
N PHE A 14 17.69 -16.74 10.61
CA PHE A 14 17.12 -17.85 9.88
C PHE A 14 15.61 -17.65 9.90
N THR A 15 14.99 -17.55 8.75
CA THR A 15 13.57 -17.90 8.64
C THR A 15 13.43 -18.73 7.38
N ALA A 16 13.51 -20.05 7.55
CA ALA A 16 12.93 -20.97 6.59
C ALA A 16 11.43 -20.66 6.55
N PHE A 17 10.97 -20.03 5.47
CA PHE A 17 9.56 -19.69 5.32
C PHE A 17 8.80 -20.95 4.94
N ILE A 18 7.99 -21.47 5.87
CA ILE A 18 7.16 -22.67 5.68
C ILE A 18 5.91 -22.36 4.80
N HIS A 19 5.74 -21.12 4.33
CA HIS A 19 4.57 -20.66 3.58
C HIS A 19 4.96 -19.74 2.41
N PRO A 20 4.20 -19.76 1.28
CA PRO A 20 4.42 -18.84 0.16
C PRO A 20 4.29 -17.37 0.60
N ILE A 21 5.26 -16.53 0.23
CA ILE A 21 5.27 -15.10 0.57
C ILE A 21 5.10 -14.26 -0.69
N SER A 22 4.14 -13.34 -0.66
CA SER A 22 3.95 -12.34 -1.70
C SER A 22 4.45 -10.97 -1.21
N LYS A 23 5.56 -10.46 -1.75
CA LYS A 23 6.01 -9.07 -1.51
C LYS A 23 5.47 -8.13 -2.58
N GLN A 24 5.05 -6.93 -2.18
CA GLN A 24 4.50 -5.94 -3.10
C GLN A 24 5.26 -4.62 -2.99
N ASP A 25 5.53 -4.00 -4.14
CA ASP A 25 6.03 -2.64 -4.20
C ASP A 25 5.50 -1.89 -5.42
N GLN A 26 5.47 -0.56 -5.32
CA GLN A 26 5.09 0.32 -6.41
C GLN A 26 6.31 1.11 -6.87
N SER A 27 6.65 0.93 -8.14
CA SER A 27 7.79 1.58 -8.76
C SER A 27 7.35 2.37 -9.99
N TYR A 28 8.14 3.38 -10.34
CA TYR A 28 7.94 4.17 -11.56
C TYR A 28 9.23 4.34 -12.34
N ILE A 29 9.12 4.35 -13.67
CA ILE A 29 10.22 4.62 -14.59
C ILE A 29 9.89 5.92 -15.33
N HIS A 30 10.83 6.87 -15.32
CA HIS A 30 10.67 8.10 -16.08
C HIS A 30 10.93 7.83 -17.56
N HIS A 31 10.10 8.38 -18.46
CA HIS A 31 10.24 8.17 -19.90
C HIS A 31 11.60 8.66 -20.46
N HIS A 32 12.26 9.59 -19.78
CA HIS A 32 13.58 10.12 -20.13
C HIS A 32 14.66 9.74 -19.10
N TYR A 33 14.69 8.48 -18.66
CA TYR A 33 15.74 8.00 -17.76
C TYR A 33 17.05 7.79 -18.54
N THR A 34 18.05 8.65 -18.34
CA THR A 34 19.44 8.39 -18.76
C THR A 34 20.11 7.48 -17.74
N SER A 35 20.67 6.35 -18.16
CA SER A 35 21.15 5.29 -17.25
C SER A 35 22.46 5.60 -16.53
N HIS A 36 23.03 6.78 -16.71
CA HIS A 36 24.30 7.19 -16.12
C HIS A 36 24.18 8.63 -15.65
N HIS A 37 25.01 9.04 -14.70
CA HIS A 37 25.13 10.41 -14.17
C HIS A 37 25.59 11.44 -15.23
N GLU A 38 25.35 11.16 -16.51
CA GLU A 38 25.45 12.10 -17.60
C GLU A 38 24.21 12.98 -17.51
N THR A 39 24.50 14.24 -17.23
CA THR A 39 23.51 15.30 -17.05
C THR A 39 22.44 15.24 -18.13
N ILE A 40 21.21 15.55 -17.73
CA ILE A 40 20.04 15.72 -18.63
C ILE A 40 20.26 16.88 -19.63
N TYR A 41 21.42 17.53 -19.59
CA TYR A 41 21.79 18.72 -20.34
C TYR A 41 23.08 18.49 -21.12
N HIS A 42 23.10 19.02 -22.33
CA HIS A 42 24.29 19.09 -23.15
C HIS A 42 25.27 20.11 -22.52
N PRO A 43 26.59 19.85 -22.50
CA PRO A 43 27.56 20.75 -21.85
C PRO A 43 27.59 22.18 -22.41
N ASP A 44 27.03 22.41 -23.60
CA ASP A 44 26.92 23.73 -24.24
C ASP A 44 25.58 24.46 -23.95
N ASP A 45 24.70 23.92 -23.09
CA ASP A 45 23.45 24.60 -22.69
C ASP A 45 23.73 25.81 -21.78
N HIS A 46 24.23 26.89 -22.38
CA HIS A 46 24.38 28.20 -21.74
C HIS A 46 23.04 28.94 -21.68
N ARG A 47 22.10 28.51 -20.82
CA ARG A 47 20.92 29.33 -20.50
C ARG A 47 20.58 29.28 -19.02
N ASP A 48 20.24 30.47 -18.54
CA ASP A 48 19.72 30.86 -17.23
C ASP A 48 19.13 29.73 -16.37
N ALA A 49 19.49 29.75 -15.08
CA ALA A 49 19.09 28.83 -14.02
C ALA A 49 17.85 27.97 -14.35
N PRO A 50 17.97 26.62 -14.34
CA PRO A 50 16.95 25.75 -14.89
C PRO A 50 15.62 25.92 -14.14
N LYS A 51 14.54 26.20 -14.89
CA LYS A 51 13.17 26.10 -14.36
C LYS A 51 12.97 24.67 -13.85
N LYS A 52 12.53 24.50 -12.59
CA LYS A 52 12.19 23.19 -12.01
C LYS A 52 11.34 22.39 -12.99
N MET A 53 11.91 21.34 -13.58
CA MET A 53 11.21 20.53 -14.56
C MET A 53 10.10 19.76 -13.84
N HIS A 54 8.85 20.14 -14.07
CA HIS A 54 7.71 19.44 -13.49
C HIS A 54 7.58 18.03 -14.09
N LYS A 55 7.26 17.06 -13.23
CA LYS A 55 7.14 15.62 -13.47
C LYS A 55 6.45 15.30 -14.83
N GLY A 56 7.25 14.90 -15.83
CA GLY A 56 6.76 14.46 -17.16
C GLY A 56 6.12 13.06 -17.15
N ARG A 57 5.98 12.42 -18.33
CA ARG A 57 5.42 11.06 -18.48
C ARG A 57 6.19 10.03 -17.65
N ARG A 58 5.45 9.15 -16.98
CA ARG A 58 5.96 8.06 -16.14
C ARG A 58 5.24 6.78 -16.47
N TYR A 59 5.98 5.70 -16.58
CA TYR A 59 5.43 4.35 -16.49
C TYR A 59 5.35 3.98 -15.03
N CYS A 60 4.15 3.66 -14.57
CA CYS A 60 3.86 3.18 -13.24
C CYS A 60 3.47 1.71 -13.34
N PHE A 61 3.90 0.90 -12.38
CA PHE A 61 3.45 -0.47 -12.32
C PHE A 61 3.19 -0.92 -10.89
N ASN A 62 2.30 -1.90 -10.74
CA ASN A 62 2.05 -2.61 -9.51
C ASN A 62 2.17 -4.11 -9.76
N ALA A 63 2.92 -4.79 -8.90
CA ALA A 63 3.17 -6.21 -9.04
C ALA A 63 3.40 -6.83 -7.66
N ALA A 64 3.07 -8.11 -7.55
CA ALA A 64 3.45 -8.94 -6.42
C ALA A 64 4.51 -9.93 -6.88
N ILE A 65 5.48 -10.23 -6.01
CA ILE A 65 6.44 -11.30 -6.23
C ILE A 65 6.10 -12.40 -5.24
N LEU A 66 5.64 -13.53 -5.77
CA LEU A 66 5.46 -14.76 -5.02
C LEU A 66 6.81 -15.46 -4.91
N ASP A 67 7.26 -15.69 -3.68
CA ASP A 67 8.33 -16.61 -3.33
C ASP A 67 7.70 -17.95 -2.95
N ASP A 68 7.91 -18.96 -3.80
CA ASP A 68 7.45 -20.34 -3.61
C ASP A 68 8.64 -21.31 -3.64
N GLY A 69 9.76 -20.90 -3.06
CA GLY A 69 10.99 -21.67 -3.02
C GLY A 69 11.95 -21.36 -4.17
N GLU A 70 13.10 -22.03 -4.15
CA GLU A 70 14.31 -21.67 -4.91
C GLU A 70 14.10 -21.54 -6.43
N ASN A 71 13.14 -22.28 -7.00
CA ASN A 71 12.91 -22.33 -8.45
C ASN A 71 11.49 -21.93 -8.89
N ASP A 72 10.59 -21.56 -7.97
CA ASP A 72 9.19 -21.24 -8.31
C ASP A 72 8.76 -19.81 -7.90
N SER A 73 9.73 -18.90 -7.88
CA SER A 73 9.44 -17.48 -7.71
C SER A 73 8.83 -16.88 -8.98
N ARG A 74 7.73 -16.15 -8.84
CA ARG A 74 6.98 -15.59 -9.97
C ARG A 74 6.39 -14.22 -9.68
N VAL A 75 6.25 -13.42 -10.74
CA VAL A 75 5.53 -12.14 -10.69
C VAL A 75 4.04 -12.40 -10.89
N LEU A 76 3.20 -11.84 -10.02
CA LEU A 76 1.74 -11.93 -10.03
C LEU A 76 1.11 -10.54 -10.13
N ALA A 77 -0.10 -10.51 -10.68
CA ALA A 77 -0.96 -9.33 -10.80
C ALA A 77 -0.22 -8.11 -11.42
N LEU A 78 0.69 -8.32 -12.36
CA LEU A 78 1.41 -7.23 -13.01
C LEU A 78 0.42 -6.31 -13.74
N ASP A 79 0.43 -5.04 -13.36
CA ASP A 79 -0.34 -3.99 -14.03
C ASP A 79 0.57 -2.80 -14.32
N ILE A 80 0.59 -2.36 -15.58
CA ILE A 80 1.46 -1.28 -16.07
C ILE A 80 0.57 -0.22 -16.70
N PHE A 81 0.78 1.03 -16.31
CA PHE A 81 0.03 2.17 -16.84
C PHE A 81 0.86 3.44 -16.89
N GLU A 82 0.40 4.43 -17.66
CA GLU A 82 1.07 5.72 -17.80
C GLU A 82 0.46 6.78 -16.87
N GLY A 83 1.31 7.47 -16.11
CA GLY A 83 0.96 8.65 -15.33
C GLY A 83 1.75 9.90 -15.75
N GLY A 84 1.26 11.09 -15.39
CA GLY A 84 1.96 12.36 -15.68
C GLY A 84 1.67 12.95 -17.05
N LYS A 85 1.87 14.27 -17.19
CA LYS A 85 1.29 15.13 -18.24
C LYS A 85 1.76 14.76 -19.66
N LYS A 86 0.81 14.62 -20.61
CA LYS A 86 1.04 14.49 -22.06
C LYS A 86 0.42 15.72 -22.76
N ASP A 87 1.24 16.55 -23.39
CA ASP A 87 0.84 17.63 -24.31
C ASP A 87 -0.37 18.49 -23.89
N LYS A 88 -0.23 19.25 -22.80
CA LYS A 88 -1.26 20.17 -22.25
C LYS A 88 -2.60 19.51 -21.86
N LYS A 89 -2.88 18.26 -22.24
CA LYS A 89 -3.94 17.43 -21.68
C LYS A 89 -3.48 16.95 -20.30
N VAL A 90 -4.32 17.23 -19.30
CA VAL A 90 -4.07 16.84 -17.92
C VAL A 90 -4.19 15.31 -17.83
N VAL A 91 -3.07 14.61 -17.98
CA VAL A 91 -2.97 13.24 -17.48
C VAL A 91 -2.92 13.34 -15.96
N LYS A 92 -3.77 12.56 -15.29
CA LYS A 92 -3.92 12.59 -13.85
C LYS A 92 -2.58 12.34 -13.17
N ASP A 93 -2.33 13.06 -12.08
CA ASP A 93 -1.21 12.78 -11.18
C ASP A 93 -1.25 11.29 -10.80
N TYR A 94 -0.11 10.59 -10.83
CA TYR A 94 -0.07 9.16 -10.53
C TYR A 94 -0.55 8.87 -9.11
N HIS A 95 -0.36 9.80 -8.16
CA HIS A 95 -0.95 9.71 -6.82
C HIS A 95 -2.49 9.74 -6.82
N LYS A 96 -3.11 10.31 -7.86
CA LYS A 96 -4.57 10.25 -8.07
C LYS A 96 -5.01 9.01 -8.85
N MET A 97 -4.08 8.29 -9.49
CA MET A 97 -4.36 7.03 -10.20
C MET A 97 -4.24 5.83 -9.27
N PHE A 98 -3.27 5.85 -8.35
CA PHE A 98 -3.14 4.89 -7.25
C PHE A 98 -4.06 5.29 -6.08
N ASP A 99 -5.37 5.25 -6.32
CA ASP A 99 -6.35 5.40 -5.25
C ASP A 99 -6.71 4.05 -4.61
N HIS A 100 -7.51 4.12 -3.55
CA HIS A 100 -7.95 2.92 -2.83
C HIS A 100 -8.78 1.97 -3.70
N SER A 101 -9.63 2.49 -4.60
CA SER A 101 -10.46 1.64 -5.45
C SER A 101 -9.63 0.88 -6.47
N TYR A 102 -8.65 1.55 -7.08
CA TYR A 102 -7.66 0.91 -7.94
C TYR A 102 -6.92 -0.19 -7.19
N TYR A 103 -6.44 0.09 -5.98
CA TYR A 103 -5.72 -0.89 -5.19
C TYR A 103 -6.59 -2.10 -4.82
N CYS A 104 -7.86 -1.91 -4.38
CA CYS A 104 -8.75 -3.04 -4.09
C CYS A 104 -8.99 -3.93 -5.33
N LYS A 105 -9.16 -3.34 -6.51
CA LYS A 105 -9.30 -4.11 -7.76
C LYS A 105 -8.04 -4.90 -8.07
N TRP A 106 -6.89 -4.26 -7.98
CA TRP A 106 -5.60 -4.91 -8.20
C TRP A 106 -5.36 -6.04 -7.18
N PHE A 107 -5.68 -5.81 -5.90
CA PHE A 107 -5.51 -6.77 -4.82
C PHE A 107 -6.39 -8.01 -5.00
N ASN A 108 -7.65 -7.84 -5.46
CA ASN A 108 -8.50 -8.98 -5.77
C ASN A 108 -7.93 -9.85 -6.91
N ARG A 109 -7.37 -9.24 -7.96
CA ARG A 109 -6.69 -10.01 -9.02
C ARG A 109 -5.51 -10.82 -8.49
N LEU A 110 -4.73 -10.26 -7.56
CA LEU A 110 -3.67 -11.02 -6.89
C LEU A 110 -4.23 -12.25 -6.18
N LEU A 111 -5.32 -12.12 -5.44
CA LEU A 111 -5.95 -13.25 -4.77
C LEU A 111 -6.51 -14.28 -5.76
N ASP A 112 -7.06 -13.82 -6.89
CA ASP A 112 -7.51 -14.70 -7.98
C ASP A 112 -6.36 -15.50 -8.60
N GLU A 113 -5.20 -14.87 -8.82
CA GLU A 113 -4.01 -15.55 -9.32
C GLU A 113 -3.45 -16.55 -8.30
N LEU A 114 -3.40 -16.20 -7.01
CA LEU A 114 -3.00 -17.13 -5.95
C LEU A 114 -3.94 -18.35 -5.88
N ASP A 115 -5.25 -18.13 -5.97
CA ASP A 115 -6.25 -19.20 -6.00
C ASP A 115 -6.08 -20.08 -7.24
N ALA A 116 -5.87 -19.49 -8.42
CA ALA A 116 -5.64 -20.23 -9.67
C ALA A 116 -4.37 -21.09 -9.62
N LEU A 117 -3.35 -20.65 -8.88
CA LEU A 117 -2.13 -21.40 -8.63
C LEU A 117 -2.25 -22.43 -7.49
N GLY A 118 -3.41 -22.52 -6.84
CA GLY A 118 -3.65 -23.40 -5.71
C GLY A 118 -2.84 -23.02 -4.46
N LYS A 119 -2.32 -21.78 -4.38
CA LYS A 119 -1.51 -21.30 -3.26
C LYS A 119 -2.40 -20.92 -2.10
N LYS A 120 -2.60 -21.86 -1.18
CA LYS A 120 -3.41 -21.63 0.02
C LYS A 120 -2.57 -21.05 1.15
N LYS A 121 -3.19 -20.20 1.99
CA LYS A 121 -2.57 -19.64 3.20
C LYS A 121 -1.29 -18.83 2.94
N ALA A 122 -1.16 -18.24 1.76
CA ALA A 122 -0.04 -17.35 1.45
C ALA A 122 -0.04 -16.13 2.39
N ILE A 123 1.17 -15.65 2.71
CA ILE A 123 1.38 -14.44 3.50
C ILE A 123 1.66 -13.29 2.53
N ILE A 124 0.80 -12.28 2.54
CA ILE A 124 0.91 -11.10 1.69
C ILE A 124 1.54 -9.99 2.50
N VAL A 125 2.68 -9.49 2.05
CA VAL A 125 3.46 -8.46 2.72
C VAL A 125 3.47 -7.20 1.87
N MET A 126 3.08 -6.08 2.48
CA MET A 126 2.91 -4.79 1.80
C MET A 126 3.51 -3.63 2.61
N ASN A 127 3.84 -2.53 1.95
CA ASN A 127 4.32 -1.31 2.62
C ASN A 127 3.18 -0.59 3.38
N ASN A 128 3.50 0.49 4.11
CA ASN A 128 2.54 1.24 4.94
C ASN A 128 1.82 2.41 4.21
N ALA A 129 1.64 2.31 2.90
CA ALA A 129 0.99 3.36 2.10
C ALA A 129 -0.45 3.66 2.56
N SER A 130 -0.93 4.88 2.35
CA SER A 130 -2.24 5.34 2.83
C SER A 130 -3.42 4.53 2.26
N TYR A 131 -3.36 4.13 0.99
CA TYR A 131 -4.38 3.32 0.35
C TYR A 131 -4.41 1.86 0.86
N HIS A 132 -3.35 1.37 1.52
CA HIS A 132 -3.36 0.08 2.25
C HIS A 132 -4.02 0.17 3.63
N LYS A 133 -4.28 1.40 4.10
CA LYS A 133 -4.88 1.67 5.42
C LYS A 133 -6.33 2.12 5.32
N SER A 134 -6.86 2.19 4.12
CA SER A 134 -8.22 2.69 3.91
C SER A 134 -9.22 1.71 4.49
N ASN A 135 -10.14 2.25 5.28
CA ASN A 135 -11.24 1.51 5.86
C ASN A 135 -12.27 1.19 4.77
N PRO A 136 -13.11 0.16 4.99
CA PRO A 136 -14.24 -0.15 4.12
C PRO A 136 -15.07 1.07 3.74
N ILE A 137 -15.58 1.10 2.52
CA ILE A 137 -16.30 2.26 1.96
C ILE A 137 -17.52 2.71 2.80
N ASP A 138 -18.16 1.76 3.48
CA ASP A 138 -19.31 1.92 4.37
C ASP A 138 -18.92 2.38 5.79
N THR A 139 -17.63 2.54 6.06
CA THR A 139 -17.15 3.09 7.34
C THR A 139 -17.67 4.53 7.50
N PRO A 140 -18.31 4.86 8.64
CA PRO A 140 -18.84 6.20 8.88
C PRO A 140 -17.79 7.29 8.77
N LYS A 141 -18.21 8.44 8.22
CA LYS A 141 -17.32 9.60 8.02
C LYS A 141 -17.93 10.82 8.69
N TYR A 142 -17.07 11.70 9.20
CA TYR A 142 -17.51 12.91 9.93
C TYR A 142 -18.54 13.75 9.17
N TYR A 143 -18.41 13.84 7.85
CA TYR A 143 -19.31 14.63 7.02
C TYR A 143 -20.72 14.01 6.85
N TRP A 144 -20.95 12.76 7.26
CA TRP A 144 -22.28 12.16 7.26
C TRP A 144 -23.26 12.94 8.13
N ARG A 145 -24.55 12.84 7.82
CA ARG A 145 -25.61 13.47 8.62
C ARG A 145 -25.66 12.85 10.02
N LYS A 146 -26.14 13.60 11.02
CA LYS A 146 -26.19 13.18 12.43
C LYS A 146 -27.02 11.90 12.61
N ASP A 147 -28.13 11.76 11.91
CA ASP A 147 -29.00 10.59 11.92
C ASP A 147 -28.32 9.32 11.38
N LEU A 148 -27.52 9.46 10.30
CA LEU A 148 -26.70 8.36 9.78
C LEU A 148 -25.60 7.94 10.76
N LEU A 149 -24.96 8.91 11.43
CA LEU A 149 -23.98 8.61 12.48
C LEU A 149 -24.65 7.92 13.68
N PHE A 150 -25.85 8.32 14.05
CA PHE A 150 -26.63 7.67 15.11
C PHE A 150 -26.98 6.22 14.74
N THR A 151 -27.40 5.99 13.49
CA THR A 151 -27.64 4.64 12.96
C THR A 151 -26.36 3.79 13.00
N ALA A 152 -25.22 4.37 12.62
CA ALA A 152 -23.93 3.68 12.72
C ALA A 152 -23.55 3.34 14.16
N CYS A 153 -23.81 4.23 15.14
CA CYS A 153 -23.62 3.92 16.55
C CYS A 153 -24.45 2.72 16.98
N ASN A 154 -25.73 2.64 16.59
CA ASN A 154 -26.57 1.48 16.89
C ASN A 154 -25.99 0.19 16.29
N ASN A 155 -25.54 0.24 15.03
CA ASN A 155 -24.93 -0.91 14.36
C ASN A 155 -23.62 -1.36 15.03
N TYR A 156 -22.86 -0.43 15.58
CA TYR A 156 -21.62 -0.70 16.32
C TYR A 156 -21.85 -1.00 17.81
N GLY A 157 -23.08 -0.94 18.32
CA GLY A 157 -23.38 -1.08 19.74
C GLY A 157 -22.85 0.07 20.62
N ILE A 158 -22.57 1.23 20.03
CA ILE A 158 -22.06 2.42 20.72
C ILE A 158 -23.23 3.16 21.37
N GLN A 159 -23.15 3.34 22.70
CA GLN A 159 -24.17 4.07 23.45
C GLN A 159 -24.12 5.58 23.15
N VAL A 160 -25.24 6.13 22.69
CA VAL A 160 -25.41 7.55 22.36
C VAL A 160 -26.76 8.08 22.84
N ASN A 161 -26.76 9.28 23.41
CA ASN A 161 -27.97 10.02 23.77
C ASN A 161 -28.43 10.92 22.60
N LEU A 162 -29.73 11.08 22.42
CA LEU A 162 -30.33 11.97 21.40
C LEU A 162 -29.88 13.44 21.55
N SER A 163 -29.59 13.87 22.77
CA SER A 163 -29.09 15.22 23.07
C SER A 163 -27.63 15.45 22.69
N GLU A 164 -26.85 14.39 22.42
CA GLU A 164 -25.44 14.52 22.07
C GLU A 164 -25.27 15.30 20.76
N THR A 165 -24.23 16.15 20.72
CA THR A 165 -23.89 16.87 19.50
C THR A 165 -23.30 15.93 18.46
N LYS A 166 -23.36 16.31 17.17
CA LYS A 166 -22.73 15.55 16.08
C LYS A 166 -21.23 15.31 16.34
N ALA A 167 -20.54 16.30 16.89
CA ALA A 167 -19.12 16.18 17.23
C ALA A 167 -18.87 15.13 18.32
N SER A 168 -19.70 15.10 19.37
CA SER A 168 -19.59 14.11 20.45
C SER A 168 -19.83 12.68 19.96
N ILE A 169 -20.88 12.48 19.13
CA ILE A 169 -21.16 11.21 18.47
C ILE A 169 -19.97 10.77 17.61
N TRP A 170 -19.42 11.69 16.80
CA TRP A 170 -18.26 11.39 15.96
C TRP A 170 -17.04 10.97 16.76
N THR A 171 -16.74 11.61 17.89
CA THR A 171 -15.61 11.21 18.75
C THR A 171 -15.70 9.75 19.15
N LYS A 172 -16.90 9.29 19.57
CA LYS A 172 -17.13 7.88 19.94
C LYS A 172 -16.94 6.93 18.74
N ILE A 173 -17.51 7.29 17.58
CA ILE A 173 -17.36 6.50 16.35
C ILE A 173 -15.89 6.45 15.92
N ALA A 174 -15.18 7.58 15.92
CA ALA A 174 -13.77 7.63 15.53
C ALA A 174 -12.89 6.75 16.44
N SER A 175 -13.13 6.77 17.75
CA SER A 175 -12.47 5.87 18.70
C SER A 175 -12.78 4.40 18.41
N TYR A 176 -14.05 4.07 18.13
CA TYR A 176 -14.45 2.71 17.76
C TYR A 176 -13.79 2.24 16.46
N ILE A 177 -13.77 3.09 15.43
CA ILE A 177 -13.14 2.80 14.13
C ILE A 177 -11.65 2.50 14.33
N LEU A 178 -10.94 3.30 15.13
CA LEU A 178 -9.51 3.14 15.35
C LEU A 178 -9.16 1.78 15.96
N THR A 179 -10.03 1.22 16.80
CA THR A 179 -9.77 0.00 17.56
C THR A 179 -10.40 -1.26 16.96
N ASN A 180 -11.53 -1.13 16.26
CA ASN A 180 -12.35 -2.28 15.82
C ASN A 180 -12.47 -2.42 14.31
N VAL A 181 -12.24 -1.36 13.52
CA VAL A 181 -12.38 -1.43 12.07
C VAL A 181 -11.03 -1.73 11.44
N GLN A 182 -10.96 -2.89 10.80
CA GLN A 182 -9.79 -3.31 10.03
C GLN A 182 -9.80 -2.67 8.63
N ALA A 183 -8.62 -2.42 8.06
CA ALA A 183 -8.52 -1.95 6.68
C ALA A 183 -9.13 -2.98 5.71
N GLU A 184 -9.84 -2.50 4.69
CA GLU A 184 -10.67 -3.32 3.78
C GLU A 184 -9.88 -4.50 3.19
N ILE A 185 -8.66 -4.23 2.73
CA ILE A 185 -7.79 -5.20 2.07
C ILE A 185 -7.38 -6.36 2.99
N LEU A 186 -7.31 -6.14 4.30
CA LEU A 186 -6.94 -7.19 5.25
C LEU A 186 -8.13 -8.13 5.48
N SER A 187 -9.34 -7.56 5.54
CA SER A 187 -10.57 -8.34 5.60
C SER A 187 -10.79 -9.14 4.31
N VAL A 188 -10.53 -8.54 3.14
CA VAL A 188 -10.61 -9.23 1.84
C VAL A 188 -9.64 -10.42 1.77
N ALA A 189 -8.40 -10.25 2.22
CA ALA A 189 -7.43 -11.35 2.30
C ALA A 189 -7.89 -12.47 3.25
N SER A 190 -8.29 -12.10 4.47
CA SER A 190 -8.73 -13.04 5.51
C SER A 190 -9.95 -13.86 5.05
N ASN A 191 -10.92 -13.22 4.42
CA ASN A 191 -12.13 -13.88 3.90
C ASN A 191 -11.81 -14.91 2.80
N ARG A 192 -10.66 -14.79 2.11
CA ARG A 192 -10.17 -15.77 1.13
C ARG A 192 -9.12 -16.73 1.71
N GLY A 193 -8.89 -16.72 3.02
CA GLY A 193 -7.97 -17.63 3.70
C GLY A 193 -6.50 -17.23 3.61
N TYR A 194 -6.21 -15.95 3.31
CA TYR A 194 -4.87 -15.38 3.26
C TYR A 194 -4.58 -14.49 4.46
N SER A 195 -3.29 -14.35 4.81
CA SER A 195 -2.85 -13.42 5.85
C SER A 195 -2.15 -12.22 5.20
N ALA A 196 -2.64 -11.00 5.44
CA ALA A 196 -2.04 -9.77 4.91
C ALA A 196 -1.41 -8.95 6.04
N HIS A 197 -0.16 -8.51 5.84
CA HIS A 197 0.62 -7.78 6.83
C HIS A 197 1.27 -6.54 6.22
N ARG A 198 1.13 -5.41 6.92
CA ARG A 198 1.79 -4.15 6.58
C ARG A 198 3.11 -4.04 7.33
N ILE A 199 4.19 -3.72 6.63
CA ILE A 199 5.48 -3.41 7.25
C ILE A 199 5.40 -2.00 7.84
N THR A 200 5.42 -1.88 9.17
CA THR A 200 5.26 -0.59 9.89
C THR A 200 6.58 0.10 10.21
N HIS A 201 7.71 -0.62 10.13
CA HIS A 201 9.05 -0.09 10.31
C HIS A 201 9.88 -0.47 9.11
N ALA A 202 10.59 0.48 8.51
CA ALA A 202 11.66 0.12 7.58
C ALA A 202 12.65 -0.73 8.37
N CYS A 203 12.71 -2.04 8.09
CA CYS A 203 13.94 -2.76 8.34
C CYS A 203 14.98 -2.05 7.49
N ASN A 204 15.84 -1.26 8.14
CA ASN A 204 17.11 -0.88 7.54
C ASN A 204 17.82 -2.20 7.25
N LEU A 205 17.76 -2.63 5.99
CA LEU A 205 18.62 -3.67 5.44
C LEU A 205 20.04 -3.13 5.35
#